data_AF-A0A6N9D3A3-F1
#
_entry.id   AF-A0A6N9D3A3-F1
#
_cell.length_a   1.000
_cell.length_b   1.000
_cell.length_c   1.000
_cell.angle_alpha   90.00
_cell.angle_beta   90.00
_cell.angle_gamma   90.00
#
_symmetry.space_group_name_H-M   'P 1'
#
loop_
_entity.id
_entity.type
_entity.pdbx_description
1 polymer ?
#
loop_
_entity_poly.entity_id
_entity_poly.type
_entity_poly.pdbx_seq_one_letter_code
_entity_poly.pdbx_strand_id
1 'polypeptide(L)'
;MKNHRSRSRTKQKFNEKLVLNQWLMSLFGLRHQWEVHKDESSELPFRALSDSIKDSGLEGIDSSNLHRFFHVLRESKLFQSTGCALTQDQLLEFEENIVRHTRQINLTREKPIVWKYFQWLTLLFVEIYLNYFFEKPNEMVSEINVFLDQFNRGNNTDIPPYEISDINKLSLQNATGSGKTLLMHVNFLQFRHYASQNRKESSFTRTILLTPNEDLTKQHLHEFRSSGISADLYLPTSGGTFVVESGLDHVD
;
A
#
# COMPACT_ATOMS: atom_id res chain seq x y z
N MET A 1 49.02 1.78 -9.92
CA MET A 1 47.73 2.15 -10.55
C MET A 1 46.71 1.09 -10.19
N LYS A 2 45.69 1.43 -9.37
CA LYS A 2 44.62 0.49 -8.99
C LYS A 2 43.59 0.47 -10.11
N ASN A 3 43.43 -0.68 -10.77
CA ASN A 3 42.40 -0.89 -11.79
C ASN A 3 41.01 -0.83 -11.14
N HIS A 4 40.26 0.23 -11.39
CA HIS A 4 38.81 0.23 -11.20
C HIS A 4 38.18 -0.70 -12.24
N ARG A 5 37.94 -1.96 -11.86
CA ARG A 5 36.99 -2.81 -12.60
C ARG A 5 35.63 -2.13 -12.49
N SER A 6 35.08 -1.66 -13.61
CA SER A 6 33.69 -1.22 -13.65
C SER A 6 32.82 -2.43 -13.32
N ARG A 7 32.07 -2.34 -12.23
CA ARG A 7 31.06 -3.34 -11.88
C ARG A 7 29.96 -3.22 -12.94
N SER A 8 29.80 -4.28 -13.74
CA SER A 8 28.65 -4.44 -14.63
C SER A 8 27.36 -4.26 -13.82
N ARG A 9 26.56 -3.23 -14.16
CA ARG A 9 25.23 -3.02 -13.59
C ARG A 9 24.32 -4.09 -14.16
N THR A 10 24.02 -5.11 -13.36
CA THR A 10 23.07 -6.17 -13.74
C THR A 10 21.71 -5.53 -14.03
N LYS A 11 21.14 -5.82 -15.20
CA LYS A 11 19.85 -5.27 -15.64
C LYS A 11 18.72 -5.99 -14.91
N GLN A 12 18.49 -5.65 -13.64
CA GLN A 12 17.42 -6.23 -12.83
C GLN A 12 16.03 -5.86 -13.35
N LYS A 13 15.06 -6.77 -13.18
CA LYS A 13 13.66 -6.53 -13.58
C LYS A 13 13.03 -5.47 -12.67
N PHE A 14 12.02 -4.77 -13.16
CA PHE A 14 11.41 -3.65 -12.43
C PHE A 14 10.77 -4.07 -11.09
N ASN A 15 10.10 -5.22 -11.06
CA ASN A 15 9.50 -5.80 -9.85
C ASN A 15 10.54 -6.13 -8.77
N GLU A 16 11.78 -6.41 -9.17
CA GLU A 16 12.90 -6.68 -8.26
C GLU A 16 13.45 -5.38 -7.62
N LYS A 17 13.00 -4.19 -8.07
CA LYS A 17 13.43 -2.87 -7.58
C LYS A 17 12.42 -2.17 -6.67
N LEU A 18 11.32 -2.84 -6.32
CA LEU A 18 10.25 -2.27 -5.51
C LEU A 18 10.61 -2.27 -4.01
N VAL A 19 11.58 -1.44 -3.62
CA VAL A 19 12.14 -1.40 -2.25
C VAL A 19 11.06 -1.29 -1.17
N LEU A 20 10.10 -0.36 -1.32
CA LEU A 20 9.00 -0.20 -0.36
C LEU A 20 8.18 -1.49 -0.21
N ASN A 21 7.81 -2.14 -1.32
CA ASN A 21 7.05 -3.38 -1.28
C ASN A 21 7.85 -4.50 -0.61
N GLN A 22 9.15 -4.56 -0.88
CA GLN A 22 10.04 -5.56 -0.27
C GLN A 22 10.24 -5.33 1.23
N TRP A 23 10.38 -4.08 1.64
CA TRP A 23 10.41 -3.69 3.05
C TRP A 23 9.10 -4.07 3.75
N LEU A 24 7.94 -3.75 3.17
CA LEU A 24 6.63 -4.17 3.72
C LEU A 24 6.54 -5.69 3.89
N MET A 25 7.01 -6.48 2.92
CA MET A 25 7.05 -7.94 3.05
C MET A 25 7.95 -8.38 4.20
N SER A 26 9.07 -7.68 4.42
CA SER A 26 10.01 -8.01 5.49
C SER A 26 9.40 -7.87 6.89
N LEU A 27 8.39 -7.00 7.05
CA LEU A 27 7.66 -6.82 8.32
C LEU A 27 6.91 -8.09 8.75
N PHE A 28 6.56 -8.97 7.81
CA PHE A 28 5.93 -10.27 8.08
C PHE A 28 6.93 -11.37 8.47
N GLY A 29 8.20 -11.03 8.75
CA GLY A 29 9.24 -12.00 9.09
C GLY A 29 9.94 -12.62 7.89
N LEU A 30 9.63 -12.16 6.67
CA LEU A 30 10.26 -12.66 5.45
C LEU A 30 11.71 -12.19 5.28
N ARG A 31 12.25 -11.35 6.18
CA ARG A 31 13.57 -10.71 6.08
C ARG A 31 14.76 -11.66 5.83
N HIS A 32 14.70 -12.91 6.29
CA HIS A 32 15.79 -13.89 6.09
C HIS A 32 15.75 -14.65 4.75
N GLN A 33 14.62 -14.66 4.04
CA GLN A 33 14.48 -15.41 2.78
C GLN A 33 15.14 -14.69 1.57
N TRP A 34 15.56 -13.44 1.75
CA TRP A 34 16.17 -12.58 0.73
C TRP A 34 17.66 -12.87 0.52
N GLU A 35 18.34 -13.41 1.54
CA GLU A 35 19.80 -13.65 1.51
C GLU A 35 20.14 -15.07 1.02
N VAL A 36 19.24 -16.04 1.20
CA VAL A 36 19.56 -17.47 1.06
C VAL A 36 19.25 -18.04 -0.33
N HIS A 37 18.35 -17.42 -1.12
CA HIS A 37 17.92 -17.96 -2.40
C HIS A 37 18.27 -17.04 -3.58
N LYS A 38 19.56 -16.92 -3.90
CA LYS A 38 20.03 -16.36 -5.17
C LYS A 38 20.18 -17.39 -6.29
N ASP A 39 19.81 -18.65 -6.03
CA ASP A 39 19.80 -19.72 -7.04
C ASP A 39 18.39 -19.92 -7.59
N GLU A 40 18.15 -19.35 -8.77
CA GLU A 40 17.13 -19.60 -9.83
C GLU A 40 15.66 -19.95 -9.45
N SER A 41 15.32 -20.00 -8.17
CA SER A 41 14.09 -20.58 -7.61
C SER A 41 13.62 -19.85 -6.34
N SER A 42 14.20 -18.68 -6.00
CA SER A 42 13.64 -17.85 -4.94
C SER A 42 12.20 -17.51 -5.26
N GLU A 43 11.28 -18.08 -4.48
CA GLU A 43 9.90 -17.67 -4.51
C GLU A 43 9.87 -16.17 -4.20
N LEU A 44 9.26 -15.41 -5.11
CA LEU A 44 9.11 -13.98 -4.90
C LEU A 44 8.44 -13.77 -3.53
N PRO A 45 8.90 -12.83 -2.69
CA PRO A 45 8.37 -12.58 -1.35
C PRO A 45 6.84 -12.50 -1.26
N PHE A 46 6.21 -11.91 -2.28
CA PHE A 46 4.75 -11.88 -2.40
C PHE A 46 4.13 -13.28 -2.58
N ARG A 47 4.78 -14.17 -3.33
CA ARG A 47 4.36 -15.57 -3.50
C ARG A 47 4.45 -16.33 -2.19
N ALA A 48 5.54 -16.19 -1.45
CA ALA A 48 5.68 -16.80 -0.12
C ALA A 48 4.55 -16.38 0.83
N LEU A 49 4.17 -15.09 0.82
CA LEU A 49 3.04 -14.59 1.61
C LEU A 49 1.69 -15.11 1.10
N SER A 50 1.48 -15.08 -0.21
CA SER A 50 0.18 -15.39 -0.83
C SER A 50 -0.12 -16.87 -0.97
N ASP A 51 0.89 -17.76 -0.96
CA ASP A 51 0.71 -19.18 -1.22
C ASP A 51 -0.23 -19.87 -0.25
N SER A 52 -0.28 -19.39 1.00
CA SER A 52 -1.22 -19.89 2.02
C SER A 52 -2.65 -19.37 1.86
N ILE A 53 -2.85 -18.22 1.22
CA ILE A 53 -4.15 -17.52 1.19
C ILE A 53 -4.77 -17.42 -0.21
N LYS A 54 -4.12 -17.93 -1.26
CA LYS A 54 -4.57 -17.80 -2.66
C LYS A 54 -5.79 -18.63 -3.04
N ASP A 55 -6.19 -19.57 -2.19
CA ASP A 55 -7.36 -20.43 -2.44
C ASP A 55 -8.65 -19.58 -2.43
N SER A 56 -9.46 -19.69 -3.49
CA SER A 56 -10.74 -18.98 -3.59
C SER A 56 -11.77 -19.45 -2.57
N GLY A 57 -11.60 -20.64 -1.97
CA GLY A 57 -12.41 -21.11 -0.84
C GLY A 57 -12.22 -20.27 0.44
N LEU A 58 -11.13 -19.50 0.52
CA LEU A 58 -10.86 -18.58 1.62
C LEU A 58 -11.46 -17.19 1.40
N GLU A 59 -12.16 -16.96 0.29
CA GLU A 59 -12.85 -15.69 0.06
C GLU A 59 -14.02 -15.50 1.04
N GLY A 60 -14.21 -14.25 1.46
CA GLY A 60 -15.30 -13.84 2.32
C GLY A 60 -14.98 -13.86 3.81
N ILE A 61 -16.02 -13.59 4.58
CA ILE A 61 -15.98 -13.41 6.04
C ILE A 61 -16.51 -14.69 6.72
N ASP A 62 -15.96 -15.04 7.87
CA ASP A 62 -16.36 -16.18 8.69
C ASP A 62 -17.41 -15.82 9.78
N SER A 63 -17.70 -16.74 10.69
CA SER A 63 -18.60 -16.49 11.82
C SER A 63 -18.07 -15.47 12.84
N SER A 64 -16.75 -15.26 12.86
CA SER A 64 -16.06 -14.29 13.72
C SER A 64 -16.10 -12.87 13.14
N ASN A 65 -16.76 -12.69 11.99
CA ASN A 65 -16.85 -11.42 11.27
C ASN A 65 -15.52 -10.92 10.68
N LEU A 66 -14.52 -11.80 10.53
CA LEU A 66 -13.22 -11.49 9.93
C LEU A 66 -13.01 -12.27 8.62
N HIS A 67 -12.10 -11.81 7.77
CA HIS A 67 -11.74 -12.51 6.54
C HIS A 67 -11.04 -13.84 6.85
N ARG A 68 -11.36 -14.91 6.11
CA ARG A 68 -10.66 -16.20 6.30
C ARG A 68 -9.16 -16.10 5.97
N PHE A 69 -8.79 -15.20 5.05
CA PHE A 69 -7.39 -14.86 4.76
C PHE A 69 -6.62 -14.42 6.01
N PHE A 70 -7.25 -13.60 6.87
CA PHE A 70 -6.64 -13.14 8.11
C PHE A 70 -6.32 -14.33 9.03
N HIS A 71 -7.26 -15.25 9.24
CA HIS A 71 -7.04 -16.42 10.10
C HIS A 71 -5.87 -17.27 9.60
N VAL A 72 -5.84 -17.57 8.30
CA VAL A 72 -4.75 -18.35 7.71
C VAL A 72 -3.40 -17.63 7.83
N LEU A 73 -3.35 -16.32 7.57
CA LEU A 73 -2.12 -15.55 7.70
C LEU A 73 -1.64 -15.48 9.16
N ARG A 74 -2.57 -15.25 10.08
CA ARG A 74 -2.34 -15.16 11.53
C ARG A 74 -1.74 -16.43 12.10
N GLU A 75 -2.21 -17.59 11.64
CA GLU A 75 -1.77 -18.92 12.04
C GLU A 75 -0.56 -19.42 11.24
N SER A 76 -0.12 -18.68 10.23
CA SER A 76 1.01 -19.07 9.40
C SER A 76 2.32 -19.09 10.20
N LYS A 77 3.20 -20.03 9.86
CA LYS A 77 4.57 -20.08 10.41
C LYS A 77 5.37 -18.82 10.13
N LEU A 78 5.03 -18.09 9.06
CA LEU A 78 5.66 -16.81 8.72
C LEU A 78 5.45 -15.80 9.85
N PHE A 79 4.19 -15.64 10.27
CA PHE A 79 3.82 -14.67 11.30
C PHE A 79 4.18 -15.12 12.73
N GLN A 80 4.36 -16.43 12.94
CA GLN A 80 4.84 -16.98 14.22
C GLN A 80 6.37 -16.98 14.35
N SER A 81 7.10 -16.60 13.31
CA SER A 81 8.57 -16.57 13.34
C SER A 81 9.11 -15.41 14.18
N THR A 82 10.26 -15.60 14.82
CA THR A 82 10.93 -14.59 15.69
C THR A 82 11.40 -13.33 14.96
N GLY A 83 11.17 -13.23 13.64
CA GLY A 83 11.54 -12.08 12.81
C GLY A 83 10.38 -11.20 12.37
N CYS A 84 9.14 -11.52 12.76
CA CYS A 84 7.97 -10.70 12.43
C CYS A 84 7.99 -9.38 13.22
N ALA A 85 7.93 -8.24 12.53
CA ALA A 85 7.86 -6.93 13.15
C ALA A 85 6.42 -6.56 13.56
N LEU A 86 5.42 -7.17 12.91
CA LEU A 86 4.02 -6.96 13.22
C LEU A 86 3.57 -7.86 14.36
N THR A 87 2.88 -7.28 15.33
CA THR A 87 2.24 -8.06 16.40
C THR A 87 0.91 -8.66 15.92
N GLN A 88 0.46 -9.70 16.63
CA GLN A 88 -0.85 -10.32 16.41
C GLN A 88 -2.00 -9.33 16.59
N ASP A 89 -1.87 -8.42 17.57
CA ASP A 89 -2.90 -7.42 17.86
C ASP A 89 -2.95 -6.33 16.79
N GLN A 90 -1.79 -5.89 16.27
CA GLN A 90 -1.75 -4.95 15.13
C GLN A 90 -2.39 -5.56 13.89
N LEU A 91 -2.10 -6.83 13.59
CA LEU A 91 -2.70 -7.49 12.43
C LEU A 91 -4.23 -7.59 12.58
N LEU A 92 -4.73 -7.84 13.79
CA LEU A 92 -6.16 -7.86 14.08
C LEU A 92 -6.78 -6.47 13.91
N GLU A 93 -6.16 -5.41 14.40
CA GLU A 93 -6.64 -4.03 14.24
C GLU A 93 -6.76 -3.65 12.75
N PHE A 94 -5.75 -3.97 11.95
CA PHE A 94 -5.78 -3.75 10.50
C PHE A 94 -6.92 -4.52 9.82
N GLU A 95 -7.14 -5.77 10.21
CA GLU A 95 -8.23 -6.58 9.69
C GLU A 95 -9.61 -6.01 10.06
N GLU A 96 -9.80 -5.58 11.32
CA GLU A 96 -11.05 -4.96 11.78
C GLU A 96 -11.35 -3.67 11.01
N ASN A 97 -10.32 -2.87 10.71
CA ASN A 97 -10.44 -1.69 9.85
C ASN A 97 -10.88 -2.04 8.43
N ILE A 98 -10.25 -3.06 7.82
CA ILE A 98 -10.63 -3.53 6.48
C ILE A 98 -12.08 -4.01 6.47
N VAL A 99 -12.52 -4.79 7.47
CA VAL A 99 -13.91 -5.25 7.62
C VAL A 99 -14.86 -4.07 7.76
N ARG A 100 -14.55 -3.11 8.63
CA ARG A 100 -15.36 -1.91 8.87
C ARG A 100 -15.56 -1.09 7.59
N HIS A 101 -14.47 -0.84 6.85
CA HIS A 101 -14.53 -0.09 5.59
C HIS A 101 -15.24 -0.86 4.48
N THR A 102 -15.02 -2.17 4.38
CA THR A 102 -15.71 -3.04 3.42
C THR A 102 -17.22 -3.05 3.67
N ARG A 103 -17.64 -3.16 4.93
CA ARG A 103 -19.05 -3.06 5.31
C ARG A 103 -19.63 -1.72 4.92
N GLN A 104 -18.94 -0.62 5.22
CA GLN A 104 -19.39 0.73 4.89
C GLN A 104 -19.67 0.86 3.39
N ILE A 105 -18.76 0.44 2.52
CA ILE A 105 -18.96 0.56 1.07
C ILE A 105 -19.96 -0.47 0.51
N ASN A 106 -20.32 -1.51 1.27
CA ASN A 106 -21.33 -2.50 0.88
C ASN A 106 -22.76 -2.11 1.29
N LEU A 107 -22.94 -1.13 2.19
CA LEU A 107 -24.27 -0.74 2.70
C LEU A 107 -25.28 -0.40 1.59
N THR A 108 -24.81 0.21 0.51
CA THR A 108 -25.65 0.73 -0.58
C THR A 108 -25.46 0.00 -1.90
N ARG A 109 -24.68 -1.10 -1.92
CA ARG A 109 -24.38 -1.83 -3.16
C ARG A 109 -25.36 -2.96 -3.38
N GLU A 110 -25.84 -3.10 -4.62
CA GLU A 110 -26.68 -4.23 -5.02
C GLU A 110 -25.94 -5.58 -4.92
N LYS A 111 -24.64 -5.57 -5.27
CA LYS A 111 -23.76 -6.73 -5.16
C LYS A 111 -22.69 -6.45 -4.12
N PRO A 112 -22.76 -7.12 -2.95
CA PRO A 112 -21.72 -7.02 -1.94
C PRO A 112 -20.36 -7.41 -2.49
N ILE A 113 -19.35 -6.65 -2.09
CA ILE A 113 -17.96 -6.90 -2.45
C ILE A 113 -17.45 -8.05 -1.59
N VAL A 114 -16.87 -9.04 -2.28
CA VAL A 114 -16.09 -10.13 -1.69
C VAL A 114 -14.69 -10.01 -2.25
N TRP A 115 -13.71 -9.78 -1.37
CA TRP A 115 -12.33 -9.55 -1.80
C TRP A 115 -11.65 -10.85 -2.21
N LYS A 116 -10.87 -10.78 -3.28
CA LYS A 116 -9.83 -11.77 -3.60
C LYS A 116 -8.61 -11.55 -2.70
N TYR A 117 -7.81 -12.59 -2.49
CA TYR A 117 -6.63 -12.53 -1.62
C TYR A 117 -5.69 -11.36 -1.96
N PHE A 118 -5.44 -11.08 -3.26
CA PHE A 118 -4.55 -9.99 -3.68
C PHE A 118 -5.15 -8.60 -3.46
N GLN A 119 -6.48 -8.49 -3.48
CA GLN A 119 -7.18 -7.25 -3.14
C GLN A 119 -7.07 -7.01 -1.64
N TRP A 120 -7.36 -8.04 -0.84
CA TRP A 120 -7.23 -7.99 0.62
C TRP A 120 -5.79 -7.67 1.06
N LEU A 121 -4.78 -8.31 0.46
CA LEU A 121 -3.37 -7.97 0.71
C LEU A 121 -3.04 -6.52 0.35
N THR A 122 -3.60 -5.99 -0.74
CA THR A 122 -3.42 -4.57 -1.10
C THR A 122 -3.97 -3.67 0.01
N LEU A 123 -5.17 -3.96 0.53
CA LEU A 123 -5.77 -3.20 1.62
C LEU A 123 -4.94 -3.30 2.91
N LEU A 124 -4.45 -4.49 3.23
CA LEU A 124 -3.57 -4.73 4.39
C LEU A 124 -2.26 -3.96 4.29
N PHE A 125 -1.62 -3.92 3.11
CA PHE A 125 -0.40 -3.13 2.93
C PHE A 125 -0.67 -1.63 3.06
N VAL A 126 -1.84 -1.16 2.67
CA VAL A 126 -2.25 0.23 2.87
C VAL A 126 -2.52 0.53 4.35
N GLU A 127 -3.12 -0.38 5.12
CA GLU A 127 -3.22 -0.25 6.60
C GLU A 127 -1.84 -0.05 7.22
N ILE A 128 -0.91 -0.97 6.96
CA ILE A 128 0.44 -0.94 7.51
C ILE A 128 1.16 0.35 7.11
N TYR A 129 1.07 0.73 5.84
CA TYR A 129 1.69 1.96 5.34
C TYR A 129 1.14 3.20 6.05
N LEU A 130 -0.18 3.32 6.17
CA LEU A 130 -0.81 4.48 6.80
C LEU A 130 -0.55 4.54 8.31
N ASN A 131 -0.49 3.39 8.99
CA ASN A 131 -0.07 3.35 10.39
C ASN A 131 1.31 3.99 10.57
N TYR A 132 2.31 3.56 9.79
CA TYR A 132 3.65 4.15 9.83
C TYR A 132 3.67 5.63 9.43
N PHE A 133 2.98 5.98 8.34
CA PHE A 133 2.94 7.35 7.82
C PHE A 133 2.38 8.35 8.84
N PHE A 134 1.32 7.97 9.56
CA PHE A 134 0.67 8.88 10.49
C PHE A 134 1.34 8.93 11.87
N GLU A 135 1.77 7.78 12.39
CA GLU A 135 2.27 7.66 13.77
C GLU A 135 3.78 7.87 13.87
N LYS A 136 4.54 7.33 12.92
CA LYS A 136 6.00 7.23 13.01
C LYS A 136 6.72 7.45 11.66
N PRO A 137 6.51 8.60 10.98
CA PRO A 137 7.06 8.85 9.64
C PRO A 137 8.61 8.87 9.61
N ASN A 138 9.25 9.41 10.64
CA ASN A 138 10.72 9.43 10.72
C ASN A 138 11.31 8.02 10.90
N GLU A 139 10.66 7.19 11.72
CA GLU A 139 11.05 5.78 11.91
C GLU A 139 10.85 4.99 10.61
N MET A 140 9.73 5.20 9.92
CA MET A 140 9.45 4.60 8.62
C MET A 140 10.57 4.85 7.62
N VAL A 141 10.97 6.12 7.43
CA VAL A 141 12.05 6.48 6.50
C VAL A 141 13.38 5.88 6.95
N SER A 142 13.68 5.90 8.25
CA SER A 142 14.89 5.28 8.80
C SER A 142 14.94 3.78 8.52
N GLU A 143 13.85 3.05 8.78
CA GLU A 143 13.77 1.60 8.54
C GLU A 143 13.85 1.26 7.05
N ILE A 144 13.16 2.02 6.19
CA ILE A 144 13.25 1.84 4.73
C ILE A 144 14.69 2.06 4.26
N ASN A 145 15.39 3.08 4.80
CA ASN A 145 16.77 3.37 4.41
C ASN A 145 17.78 2.32 4.91
N VAL A 146 17.57 1.76 6.09
CA VAL A 146 18.36 0.61 6.57
C VAL A 146 18.15 -0.61 5.66
N PHE A 147 16.90 -0.88 5.27
CA PHE A 147 16.59 -1.94 4.32
C PHE A 147 17.20 -1.66 2.94
N LEU A 148 17.13 -0.41 2.47
CA LEU A 148 17.65 0.03 1.18
C LEU A 148 19.17 -0.15 1.07
N ASP A 149 19.94 0.19 2.11
CA ASP A 149 21.40 -0.01 2.10
C ASP A 149 21.75 -1.50 1.93
N GLN A 150 21.04 -2.39 2.62
CA GLN A 150 21.19 -3.84 2.46
C GLN A 150 20.80 -4.28 1.05
N PHE A 151 19.66 -3.78 0.55
CA PHE A 151 19.18 -4.04 -0.80
C PHE A 151 20.20 -3.60 -1.86
N ASN A 152 20.72 -2.39 -1.78
CA ASN A 152 21.71 -1.84 -2.72
C ASN A 152 23.00 -2.65 -2.74
N ARG A 153 23.52 -3.02 -1.56
CA ARG A 153 24.70 -3.89 -1.44
C ARG A 153 24.46 -5.28 -2.04
N GLY A 154 23.32 -5.89 -1.72
CA GLY A 154 22.96 -7.24 -2.17
C GLY A 154 22.70 -7.31 -3.68
N ASN A 155 22.15 -6.26 -4.27
CA ASN A 155 21.72 -6.22 -5.67
C ASN A 155 22.66 -5.44 -6.60
N ASN A 156 23.73 -4.85 -6.05
CA ASN A 156 24.64 -3.97 -6.77
C ASN A 156 23.90 -2.82 -7.50
N THR A 157 22.90 -2.26 -6.81
CA THR A 157 22.13 -1.08 -7.23
C THR A 157 22.60 0.17 -6.49
N ASP A 158 22.14 1.33 -6.97
CA ASP A 158 22.51 2.64 -6.45
C ASP A 158 21.25 3.52 -6.37
N ILE A 159 20.25 3.00 -5.68
CA ILE A 159 18.98 3.71 -5.44
C ILE A 159 19.24 4.70 -4.30
N PRO A 160 18.91 6.00 -4.46
CA PRO A 160 19.16 7.01 -3.44
C PRO A 160 18.30 6.76 -2.18
N PRO A 161 18.76 7.20 -1.00
CA PRO A 161 17.97 7.16 0.23
C PRO A 161 16.63 7.89 0.09
N TYR A 162 15.62 7.36 0.76
CA TYR A 162 14.30 7.98 0.90
C TYR A 162 14.39 9.18 1.84
N GLU A 163 13.62 10.22 1.50
CA GLU A 163 13.36 11.39 2.33
C GLU A 163 11.93 11.34 2.90
N ILE A 164 11.65 12.20 3.88
CA ILE A 164 10.29 12.36 4.44
C ILE A 164 9.29 12.81 3.38
N SER A 165 9.74 13.61 2.41
CA SER A 165 8.92 14.07 1.29
C SER A 165 8.46 12.91 0.38
N ASP A 166 9.25 11.83 0.28
CA ASP A 166 8.96 10.69 -0.59
C ASP A 166 7.78 9.85 -0.08
N ILE A 167 7.62 9.73 1.24
CA ILE A 167 6.51 8.97 1.84
C ILE A 167 5.16 9.72 1.78
N ASN A 168 5.13 10.94 1.24
CA ASN A 168 3.86 11.62 0.93
C ASN A 168 3.19 11.07 -0.34
N LYS A 169 3.89 10.20 -1.10
CA LYS A 169 3.42 9.65 -2.37
C LYS A 169 3.41 8.12 -2.29
N LEU A 170 2.23 7.53 -2.43
CA LEU A 170 2.06 6.08 -2.55
C LEU A 170 1.54 5.72 -3.95
N SER A 171 2.23 4.79 -4.61
CA SER A 171 1.84 4.27 -5.92
C SER A 171 1.42 2.80 -5.81
N LEU A 172 0.18 2.51 -6.20
CA LEU A 172 -0.38 1.15 -6.19
C LEU A 172 -0.51 0.65 -7.64
N GLN A 173 0.28 -0.36 -7.99
CA GLN A 173 0.33 -0.91 -9.34
C GLN A 173 -0.40 -2.25 -9.42
N ASN A 174 -1.66 -2.20 -9.87
CA ASN A 174 -2.54 -3.37 -9.96
C ASN A 174 -3.00 -3.63 -11.40
N ALA A 175 -3.10 -4.91 -11.78
CA ALA A 175 -3.52 -5.35 -13.12
C ALA A 175 -4.90 -4.80 -13.52
N THR A 176 -5.20 -4.75 -14.83
CA THR A 176 -6.56 -4.42 -15.31
C THR A 176 -7.56 -5.46 -14.83
N GLY A 177 -8.76 -5.02 -14.41
CA GLY A 177 -9.78 -5.91 -13.85
C GLY A 177 -9.58 -6.32 -12.38
N SER A 178 -8.49 -5.91 -11.73
CA SER A 178 -8.21 -6.21 -10.30
C SER A 178 -9.11 -5.47 -9.29
N GLY A 179 -10.08 -4.66 -9.73
CA GLY A 179 -10.96 -3.91 -8.83
C GLY A 179 -10.34 -2.63 -8.25
N LYS A 180 -9.42 -1.97 -8.96
CA LYS A 180 -8.74 -0.73 -8.52
C LYS A 180 -9.68 0.35 -7.99
N THR A 181 -10.85 0.53 -8.59
CA THR A 181 -11.83 1.54 -8.14
C THR A 181 -12.32 1.24 -6.73
N LEU A 182 -12.65 -0.02 -6.43
CA LEU A 182 -13.11 -0.44 -5.10
C LEU A 182 -11.98 -0.36 -4.07
N LEU A 183 -10.76 -0.76 -4.45
CA LEU A 183 -9.58 -0.59 -3.61
C LEU A 183 -9.35 0.90 -3.28
N MET A 184 -9.45 1.79 -4.27
CA MET A 184 -9.33 3.24 -4.07
C MET A 184 -10.37 3.78 -3.07
N HIS A 185 -11.61 3.29 -3.12
CA HIS A 185 -12.64 3.71 -2.16
C HIS A 185 -12.29 3.30 -0.73
N VAL A 186 -11.81 2.07 -0.52
CA VAL A 186 -11.36 1.62 0.80
C VAL A 186 -10.12 2.40 1.23
N ASN A 187 -9.13 2.57 0.36
CA ASN A 187 -7.92 3.34 0.67
C ASN A 187 -8.23 4.78 1.10
N PHE A 188 -9.23 5.41 0.48
CA PHE A 188 -9.72 6.72 0.91
C PHE A 188 -10.30 6.69 2.33
N LEU A 189 -11.08 5.67 2.67
CA LEU A 189 -11.63 5.51 4.01
C LEU A 189 -10.56 5.17 5.05
N GLN A 190 -9.57 4.35 4.70
CA GLN A 190 -8.40 4.04 5.52
C GLN A 190 -7.62 5.32 5.81
N PHE A 191 -7.30 6.12 4.79
CA PHE A 191 -6.62 7.39 4.97
C PHE A 191 -7.38 8.33 5.92
N ARG A 192 -8.70 8.48 5.72
CA ARG A 192 -9.53 9.29 6.61
C ARG A 192 -9.56 8.76 8.04
N HIS A 193 -9.53 7.44 8.23
CA HIS A 193 -9.48 6.82 9.54
C HIS A 193 -8.20 7.18 10.29
N TYR A 194 -7.03 6.97 9.68
CA TYR A 194 -5.75 7.30 10.33
C TYR A 194 -5.56 8.81 10.51
N ALA A 195 -6.00 9.63 9.55
CA ALA A 195 -6.03 11.08 9.73
C ALA A 195 -6.85 11.47 10.96
N SER A 196 -7.96 10.77 11.22
CA SER A 196 -8.81 11.04 12.36
C SER A 196 -8.27 10.56 13.69
N GLN A 197 -7.77 9.32 13.75
CA GLN A 197 -7.11 8.80 14.95
C GLN A 197 -5.93 9.69 15.38
N ASN A 198 -5.22 10.30 14.43
CA ASN A 198 -4.07 11.16 14.68
C ASN A 198 -4.42 12.66 14.80
N ARG A 199 -5.70 13.05 14.83
CA ARG A 199 -6.17 14.44 14.94
C ARG A 199 -5.63 15.37 13.84
N LYS A 200 -5.44 14.83 12.63
CA LYS A 200 -4.92 15.54 11.45
C LYS A 200 -6.01 15.80 10.39
N GLU A 201 -7.29 15.61 10.69
CA GLU A 201 -8.38 15.82 9.72
C GLU A 201 -8.38 17.25 9.17
N SER A 202 -8.07 18.24 10.01
CA SER A 202 -7.98 19.65 9.60
C SER A 202 -6.84 19.93 8.62
N SER A 203 -5.82 19.05 8.56
CA SER A 203 -4.74 19.13 7.59
C SER A 203 -5.15 18.57 6.22
N PHE A 204 -6.21 17.74 6.17
CA PHE A 204 -6.66 17.03 4.96
C PHE A 204 -8.14 17.33 4.67
N THR A 205 -8.47 18.62 4.53
CA THR A 205 -9.85 19.09 4.35
C THR A 205 -10.44 18.80 2.97
N ARG A 206 -9.59 18.60 1.96
CA ARG A 206 -10.00 18.40 0.57
C ARG A 206 -9.27 17.21 -0.03
N THR A 207 -10.03 16.33 -0.66
CA THR A 207 -9.50 15.22 -1.46
C THR A 207 -9.93 15.43 -2.90
N ILE A 208 -8.97 15.38 -3.83
CA ILE A 208 -9.21 15.57 -5.25
C ILE A 208 -8.89 14.26 -5.95
N LEU A 209 -9.85 13.72 -6.70
CA LEU A 209 -9.62 12.62 -7.62
C LEU A 209 -9.36 13.20 -9.01
N LEU A 210 -8.15 12.99 -9.52
CA LEU A 210 -7.80 13.35 -10.90
C LEU A 210 -8.12 12.16 -11.82
N THR A 211 -8.89 12.43 -12.86
CA THR A 211 -9.28 11.46 -13.90
C THR A 211 -8.77 11.94 -15.26
N PRO A 212 -8.51 11.03 -16.21
CA PRO A 212 -7.95 11.41 -17.50
C PRO A 212 -8.98 12.02 -18.47
N ASN A 213 -10.27 11.83 -18.22
CA ASN A 213 -11.36 12.42 -19.03
C ASN A 213 -12.68 12.48 -18.25
N GLU A 214 -13.65 13.22 -18.80
CA GLU A 214 -14.96 13.48 -18.18
C GLU A 214 -15.82 12.22 -18.04
N ASP A 215 -15.75 11.27 -18.98
CA ASP A 215 -16.52 10.03 -18.92
C ASP A 215 -16.10 9.17 -17.72
N LEU A 216 -14.79 9.06 -17.47
CA LEU A 216 -14.26 8.40 -16.28
C LEU A 216 -14.62 9.17 -15.01
N THR A 217 -14.68 10.51 -15.04
CA THR A 217 -15.18 11.30 -13.90
C THR A 217 -16.62 10.93 -13.56
N LYS A 218 -17.51 10.87 -14.56
CA LYS A 218 -18.92 10.48 -14.37
C LYS A 218 -19.03 9.06 -13.84
N GLN A 219 -18.21 8.13 -14.35
CA GLN A 219 -18.15 6.76 -13.84
C GLN A 219 -17.73 6.72 -12.37
N HIS A 220 -16.68 7.45 -11.98
CA HIS A 220 -16.24 7.52 -10.59
C HIS A 220 -17.29 8.14 -9.66
N LEU A 221 -18.01 9.19 -10.11
CA LEU A 221 -19.11 9.76 -9.33
C LEU A 221 -20.24 8.75 -9.07
N HIS A 222 -20.59 7.95 -10.07
CA HIS A 222 -21.57 6.87 -9.89
C HIS A 222 -21.06 5.80 -8.92
N GLU A 223 -19.82 5.35 -9.07
CA GLU A 223 -19.20 4.35 -8.17
C GLU A 223 -19.08 4.87 -6.74
N PHE A 224 -18.73 6.15 -6.53
CA PHE A 224 -18.67 6.75 -5.20
C PHE A 224 -20.03 6.75 -4.51
N ARG A 225 -21.11 7.12 -5.22
CA ARG A 225 -22.48 7.03 -4.69
C ARG A 225 -22.84 5.60 -4.31
N SER A 226 -22.51 4.63 -5.15
CA SER A 226 -22.72 3.21 -4.86
C SER A 226 -21.95 2.73 -3.62
N SER A 227 -20.82 3.37 -3.29
CA SER A 227 -20.04 3.12 -2.07
C SER A 227 -20.37 4.04 -0.89
N GLY A 228 -21.43 4.86 -0.98
CA GLY A 228 -21.81 5.79 0.09
C GLY A 228 -20.81 6.93 0.34
N ILE A 229 -19.98 7.25 -0.65
CA ILE A 229 -18.99 8.33 -0.60
C ILE A 229 -19.56 9.56 -1.31
N SER A 230 -19.64 10.68 -0.60
CA SER A 230 -20.06 11.96 -1.19
C SER A 230 -18.92 12.57 -2.00
N ALA A 231 -19.19 12.93 -3.25
CA ALA A 231 -18.25 13.58 -4.14
C ALA A 231 -19.00 14.45 -5.16
N ASP A 232 -18.39 15.57 -5.54
CA ASP A 232 -18.91 16.51 -6.52
C ASP A 232 -17.88 16.79 -7.62
N LEU A 233 -18.36 17.27 -8.78
CA LEU A 233 -17.49 17.75 -9.84
C LEU A 233 -16.73 18.98 -9.37
N TYR A 234 -15.43 19.01 -9.63
CA TYR A 234 -14.64 20.22 -9.43
C TYR A 234 -15.03 21.24 -10.51
N LEU A 235 -15.76 22.29 -10.10
CA LEU A 235 -16.02 23.45 -10.93
C LEU A 235 -14.97 24.52 -10.59
N PRO A 236 -14.09 24.91 -11.52
CA PRO A 236 -13.22 26.06 -11.32
C PRO A 236 -14.12 27.28 -11.17
N THR A 237 -14.21 27.84 -9.96
CA THR A 237 -14.90 29.12 -9.75
C THR A 237 -14.25 30.18 -10.66
N SER A 238 -15.06 30.89 -11.44
CA SER A 238 -14.69 31.95 -12.40
C SER A 238 -14.10 33.22 -11.76
N GLY A 239 -13.43 33.10 -10.62
CA GLY A 239 -12.81 34.21 -9.88
C GLY A 239 -11.66 33.80 -8.96
N GLY A 240 -11.13 32.58 -9.09
CA GLY A 240 -9.89 32.20 -8.41
C GLY A 240 -8.69 32.72 -9.17
N THR A 241 -8.04 33.77 -8.65
CA THR A 241 -6.77 34.29 -9.17
C THR A 241 -5.75 33.15 -9.25
N PHE A 242 -5.42 32.71 -10.46
CA PHE A 242 -4.18 31.98 -10.69
C PHE A 242 -3.05 33.01 -10.51
N VAL A 243 -2.47 33.06 -9.31
CA VAL A 243 -1.12 33.59 -9.18
C VAL A 243 -0.22 32.54 -9.82
N VAL A 244 0.07 32.74 -11.11
CA VAL A 244 1.26 32.16 -11.70
C VAL A 244 2.41 32.94 -11.09
N GLU A 245 2.89 32.47 -9.94
CA GLU A 245 4.17 32.95 -9.44
C GLU A 245 5.24 32.36 -10.35
N SER A 246 5.76 33.21 -11.23
CA SER A 246 7.01 33.00 -11.93
C SER A 246 8.12 32.87 -10.89
N GLY A 247 8.50 31.63 -10.55
CA GLY A 247 9.55 31.37 -9.59
C GLY A 247 9.66 29.90 -9.18
N LEU A 248 9.83 28.99 -10.15
CA LEU A 248 10.44 27.69 -9.86
C LEU A 248 11.96 27.85 -9.96
N ASP A 249 12.55 28.44 -8.92
CA ASP A 249 13.96 28.23 -8.60
C ASP A 249 14.02 27.89 -7.12
N HIS A 250 14.41 26.64 -6.86
CA HIS A 250 14.66 26.00 -5.57
C HIS A 250 13.44 25.39 -4.85
N VAL A 251 13.48 24.06 -4.78
CA VAL A 251 12.73 23.22 -3.84
C VAL A 251 13.68 22.97 -2.67
N ASP A 252 13.32 23.45 -1.49
CA ASP A 252 13.88 22.99 -0.22
C ASP A 252 13.13 21.75 0.27
#